data_AF-A0A9D6ERI3-F1
#
_entry.id   AF-A0A9D6ERI3-F1
#
_cell.length_a   1.000
_cell.length_b   1.000
_cell.length_c   1.000
_cell.angle_alpha   90.00
_cell.angle_beta   90.00
_cell.angle_gamma   90.00
#
_symmetry.space_group_name_H-M   'P 1'
#
loop_
_entity.id
_entity.type
_entity.pdbx_description
1 polymer ?
#
loop_
_entity_poly.entity_id
_entity_poly.type
_entity_poly.pdbx_seq_one_letter_code
_entity_poly.pdbx_strand_id
1 'polypeptide(L)'
;MRRLMALLLVAALLVGFAAPAAHAGGKTATNVALGLASFAVFNQLVGPLLHPRPAHATPVYVSQPVYVSPPPQQVIYTQPPQVVVVQPPPPPPAPTVVYYPHGRYELRANGIQYYWVWIPNPPPPPPAVPPPPAAPPS
;
A
#
# COMPACT_ATOMS: atom_id res chain seq x y z
N MET A 1 -34.38 -13.72 13.81
CA MET A 1 -33.03 -13.39 13.29
C MET A 1 -32.78 -11.89 13.17
N ARG A 2 -33.46 -11.15 12.29
CA ARG A 2 -33.17 -9.72 12.04
C ARG A 2 -33.29 -8.80 13.28
N ARG A 3 -34.26 -9.07 14.16
CA ARG A 3 -34.44 -8.32 15.42
C ARG A 3 -33.35 -8.63 16.46
N LEU A 4 -32.89 -9.89 16.54
CA LEU A 4 -31.76 -10.29 17.38
C LEU A 4 -30.45 -9.65 16.90
N MET A 5 -30.23 -9.63 15.58
CA MET A 5 -29.08 -8.95 14.97
C MET A 5 -29.11 -7.44 15.24
N ALA A 6 -30.28 -6.80 15.10
CA ALA A 6 -30.42 -5.38 15.42
C ALA A 6 -30.13 -5.09 16.90
N LEU A 7 -30.63 -5.92 17.81
CA LEU A 7 -30.36 -5.78 19.24
C LEU A 7 -28.89 -5.98 19.59
N LEU A 8 -28.21 -6.95 18.97
CA LEU A 8 -26.77 -7.14 19.13
C LEU A 8 -25.97 -5.94 18.61
N LEU A 9 -26.38 -5.38 17.47
CA LEU A 9 -25.71 -4.24 16.85
C LEU A 9 -25.90 -2.99 17.72
N VAL A 10 -27.11 -2.76 18.24
CA VAL A 10 -27.39 -1.67 19.17
C VAL A 10 -26.63 -1.85 20.49
N ALA A 11 -26.58 -3.07 21.03
CA ALA A 11 -25.81 -3.34 22.24
C ALA A 11 -24.31 -3.08 22.02
N ALA A 12 -23.74 -3.52 20.89
CA ALA A 12 -22.35 -3.25 20.54
C ALA A 12 -22.08 -1.75 20.38
N LEU A 13 -23.01 -1.02 19.76
CA LEU A 13 -22.89 0.42 19.51
C LEU A 13 -23.01 1.22 20.81
N LEU A 14 -23.89 0.80 21.72
CA LEU A 14 -24.01 1.37 23.06
C LEU A 14 -22.78 1.10 23.93
N VAL A 15 -22.20 -0.11 23.88
CA VAL A 15 -20.95 -0.42 24.58
C VAL A 15 -19.78 0.40 24.03
N GLY A 16 -19.74 0.63 22.71
CA GLY A 16 -18.73 1.50 22.08
C GLY A 16 -18.88 2.98 22.45
N PHE A 17 -20.11 3.49 22.58
CA PHE A 17 -20.39 4.88 22.96
C PHE A 17 -20.27 5.14 24.47
N ALA A 18 -20.56 4.15 25.31
CA ALA A 18 -20.49 4.25 26.76
C ALA A 18 -19.11 3.87 27.33
N ALA A 19 -18.14 3.51 26.48
CA ALA A 19 -16.77 3.31 26.91
C ALA A 19 -16.26 4.62 27.52
N PRO A 20 -15.89 4.64 28.82
CA PRO A 20 -15.21 5.79 29.38
C PRO A 20 -13.97 6.06 28.51
N ALA A 21 -13.62 7.33 28.27
CA ALA A 21 -12.29 7.66 27.78
C ALA A 21 -11.29 6.83 28.61
N ALA A 22 -10.44 6.04 27.98
CA ALA A 22 -9.59 5.10 28.70
C ALA A 22 -8.68 5.89 29.66
N HIS A 23 -9.13 6.04 30.91
CA HIS A 23 -8.38 6.67 31.96
C HIS A 23 -7.32 5.67 32.38
N ALA A 24 -6.14 5.80 31.79
CA ALA A 24 -4.97 5.09 32.26
C ALA A 24 -4.59 5.62 33.64
N GLY A 25 -5.27 5.12 34.68
CA GLY A 25 -4.94 5.39 36.06
C GLY A 25 -3.47 5.04 36.32
N GLY A 26 -2.69 6.04 36.70
CA GLY A 26 -1.43 5.93 37.44
C GLY A 26 -0.20 5.27 36.77
N LYS A 27 -0.33 4.52 35.67
CA LYS A 27 0.80 3.84 34.97
C LYS A 27 0.58 3.74 33.46
N THR A 28 0.28 4.87 32.82
CA THR A 28 -0.06 4.98 31.40
C THR A 28 0.93 4.29 30.47
N ALA A 29 2.23 4.49 30.69
CA ALA A 29 3.25 3.88 29.83
C ALA A 29 3.27 2.34 29.92
N THR A 30 3.13 1.77 31.12
CA THR A 30 3.10 0.31 31.31
C THR A 30 1.85 -0.31 30.69
N ASN A 31 0.69 0.33 30.86
CA ASN A 31 -0.56 -0.18 30.29
C ASN A 31 -0.57 -0.07 28.76
N VAL A 32 0.02 1.00 28.21
CA VAL A 32 0.24 1.14 26.77
C VAL A 32 1.21 0.08 26.26
N ALA A 33 2.32 -0.17 26.97
CA ALA A 33 3.29 -1.20 26.59
C ALA A 33 2.67 -2.61 26.61
N LEU A 34 1.87 -2.94 27.62
CA LEU A 34 1.15 -4.20 27.70
C LEU A 34 0.10 -4.32 26.58
N GLY A 35 -0.60 -3.23 26.25
CA GLY A 35 -1.53 -3.19 25.12
C GLY A 35 -0.84 -3.43 23.79
N LEU A 36 0.29 -2.76 23.54
CA LEU A 36 1.08 -2.94 22.31
C LEU A 36 1.70 -4.34 22.23
N ALA A 37 2.21 -4.88 23.34
CA ALA A 37 2.73 -6.24 23.41
C ALA A 37 1.64 -7.27 23.09
N SER A 38 0.44 -7.11 23.67
CA SER A 38 -0.69 -8.00 23.40
C SER A 38 -1.15 -7.92 21.95
N PHE A 39 -1.17 -6.71 21.37
CA PHE A 39 -1.48 -6.50 19.96
C PHE A 39 -0.45 -7.17 19.03
N ALA A 40 0.84 -7.08 19.36
CA ALA A 40 1.89 -7.73 18.60
C ALA A 40 1.76 -9.25 18.62
N VAL A 41 1.49 -9.85 19.80
CA VAL A 41 1.27 -11.30 19.94
C VAL A 41 0.02 -11.75 19.16
N PHE A 42 -1.07 -11.00 19.24
CA PHE A 42 -2.27 -11.26 18.45
C PHE A 42 -1.98 -11.24 16.95
N ASN A 43 -1.28 -10.20 16.47
CA ASN A 43 -0.95 -10.08 15.06
C ASN A 43 0.02 -11.18 14.59
N GLN A 44 0.93 -11.65 15.45
CA GLN A 44 1.79 -12.80 15.16
C GLN A 44 1.02 -14.11 15.04
N LEU A 45 -0.01 -14.33 15.87
CA LEU A 45 -0.81 -15.55 15.85
C LEU A 45 -1.79 -15.57 14.67
N VAL A 46 -2.44 -14.43 14.40
CA VAL A 46 -3.53 -14.33 13.41
C VAL A 46 -3.04 -13.90 12.03
N GLY A 47 -1.99 -13.07 11.96
CA GLY A 47 -1.45 -12.53 10.71
C GLY A 47 -1.12 -13.60 9.65
N PRO A 48 -0.43 -14.71 10.00
CA PRO A 48 -0.14 -15.79 9.06
C PRO A 48 -1.38 -16.54 8.53
N LEU A 49 -2.50 -16.54 9.27
CA LEU A 49 -3.75 -17.16 8.84
C LEU A 49 -4.48 -16.31 7.79
N LEU A 50 -4.33 -14.99 7.86
CA LEU A 50 -4.96 -14.04 6.94
C LEU A 50 -4.06 -13.72 5.73
N HIS A 51 -2.74 -13.83 5.90
CA HIS A 51 -1.75 -13.55 4.86
C HIS A 51 -0.73 -14.69 4.81
N PRO A 52 -1.00 -15.74 4.00
CA PRO A 52 -0.05 -16.82 3.78
C PRO A 52 1.27 -16.23 3.26
N ARG A 53 2.38 -16.60 3.90
CA ARG A 53 3.71 -16.18 3.41
C ARG A 53 3.93 -16.77 2.01
N PRO A 54 4.48 -16.00 1.06
CA PRO A 54 4.90 -16.57 -0.22
C PRO A 54 5.95 -17.65 0.04
N ALA A 55 5.70 -18.87 -0.42
CA ALA A 55 6.72 -19.90 -0.45
C ALA A 55 7.77 -19.47 -1.48
N HIS A 56 8.97 -19.10 -1.03
CA HIS A 56 10.08 -18.86 -1.94
C HIS A 56 10.42 -20.18 -2.64
N ALA A 57 10.38 -20.19 -3.97
CA ALA A 57 10.81 -21.32 -4.76
C ALA A 57 12.31 -21.57 -4.51
N THR A 58 12.65 -22.75 -3.98
CA THR A 58 14.04 -23.17 -3.84
C THR A 58 14.60 -23.49 -5.23
N PRO A 59 15.75 -22.94 -5.64
CA PRO A 59 16.35 -23.26 -6.93
C PRO A 59 16.77 -24.73 -6.95
N VAL A 60 16.24 -25.50 -7.91
CA VAL A 60 16.69 -26.86 -8.20
C VAL A 60 18.01 -26.77 -8.97
N TYR A 61 19.11 -27.20 -8.36
CA TYR A 61 20.38 -27.35 -9.06
C TYR A 61 20.33 -28.62 -9.91
N VAL A 62 20.23 -28.45 -11.23
CA VAL A 62 20.35 -29.56 -12.18
C VAL A 62 21.83 -29.76 -12.49
N SER A 63 22.40 -30.89 -12.07
CA SER A 63 23.73 -31.32 -12.50
C SER A 63 23.70 -31.67 -13.98
N GLN A 64 24.47 -30.94 -14.79
CA GLN A 64 24.56 -31.17 -16.24
C GLN A 64 25.44 -32.40 -16.50
N PRO A 65 24.99 -33.41 -17.26
CA PRO A 65 25.83 -34.54 -17.62
C PRO A 65 26.98 -34.07 -18.53
N VAL A 66 28.21 -34.44 -18.17
CA VAL A 66 29.38 -34.24 -19.02
C VAL A 66 29.32 -35.25 -20.16
N TYR A 67 29.16 -34.76 -21.40
CA TYR A 67 29.21 -35.60 -22.60
C TYR A 67 30.65 -35.87 -23.00
N VAL A 68 31.02 -37.15 -23.07
CA VAL A 68 32.23 -37.61 -23.76
C VAL A 68 31.87 -37.75 -25.24
N SER A 69 32.65 -37.12 -26.13
CA SER A 69 32.39 -37.13 -27.58
C SER A 69 32.53 -38.55 -28.16
N PRO A 70 31.52 -39.08 -28.86
CA PRO A 70 31.67 -40.23 -29.74
C PRO A 70 32.56 -39.91 -30.95
N PRO A 71 33.15 -40.93 -31.63
CA PRO A 71 33.91 -40.74 -32.87
C PRO A 71 33.06 -40.09 -33.98
N PRO A 72 33.66 -39.34 -34.92
CA PRO A 72 32.93 -38.46 -35.83
C PRO A 72 32.04 -39.25 -36.79
N GLN A 73 30.74 -39.17 -36.58
CA GLN A 73 29.73 -39.54 -37.56
C GLN A 73 29.35 -38.30 -38.38
N GLN A 74 29.05 -38.46 -39.67
CA GLN A 74 28.58 -37.34 -40.51
C GLN A 74 27.25 -36.82 -39.97
N VAL A 75 27.31 -35.64 -39.35
CA VAL A 75 26.16 -34.98 -38.72
C VAL A 75 25.44 -34.13 -39.78
N ILE A 76 24.20 -34.49 -40.10
CA ILE A 76 23.26 -33.56 -40.72
C ILE A 76 22.83 -32.59 -39.60
N TYR A 77 23.34 -31.37 -39.63
CA TYR A 77 22.97 -30.35 -38.66
C TYR A 77 21.55 -29.85 -38.95
N THR A 78 20.56 -30.36 -38.23
CA THR A 78 19.30 -29.64 -38.06
C THR A 78 19.48 -28.63 -36.93
N GLN A 79 19.56 -27.34 -37.27
CA GLN A 79 19.64 -26.26 -36.29
C GLN A 79 18.39 -26.34 -35.37
N PRO A 80 18.56 -26.57 -34.05
CA PRO A 80 17.43 -26.56 -33.15
C PRO A 80 16.79 -25.16 -33.17
N PRO A 81 15.44 -25.07 -33.19
CA PRO A 81 14.74 -23.79 -33.16
C PRO A 81 15.26 -22.96 -31.98
N GLN A 82 15.82 -21.79 -32.29
CA GLN A 82 16.27 -20.86 -31.27
C GLN A 82 15.03 -20.34 -30.55
N VAL A 83 14.86 -20.72 -29.28
CA VAL A 83 13.80 -20.15 -28.44
C VAL A 83 14.22 -18.73 -28.12
N VAL A 84 13.63 -17.77 -28.84
CA VAL A 84 13.80 -16.35 -28.55
C VAL A 84 13.10 -16.05 -27.22
N VAL A 85 13.88 -15.90 -26.16
CA VAL A 85 13.36 -15.41 -24.87
C VAL A 85 13.09 -13.92 -25.04
N VAL A 86 11.85 -13.55 -25.33
CA VAL A 86 11.41 -12.16 -25.36
C VAL A 86 11.37 -11.67 -23.92
N GLN A 87 12.29 -10.77 -23.56
CA GLN A 87 12.24 -10.10 -22.26
C GLN A 87 11.00 -9.17 -22.24
N PRO A 88 10.17 -9.24 -21.18
CA PRO A 88 9.05 -8.31 -21.04
C PRO A 88 9.54 -6.86 -21.00
N PRO A 89 8.80 -5.91 -21.58
CA PRO A 89 9.15 -4.50 -21.50
C PRO A 89 9.20 -4.02 -20.03
N PRO A 90 10.07 -3.04 -19.71
CA PRO A 90 10.13 -2.47 -18.37
C PRO A 90 8.78 -1.89 -17.91
N PRO A 91 8.45 -1.96 -16.61
CA PRO A 91 7.25 -1.32 -16.08
C PRO A 91 7.26 0.19 -16.34
N PRO A 92 6.09 0.82 -16.57
CA PRO A 92 6.01 2.27 -16.67
C PRO A 92 6.48 2.94 -15.36
N PRO A 93 7.07 4.15 -15.43
CA PRO A 93 7.46 4.90 -14.25
C PRO A 93 6.27 5.12 -13.30
N ALA A 94 6.49 4.91 -12.00
CA ALA A 94 5.46 5.19 -11.01
C ALA A 94 5.13 6.69 -10.97
N PRO A 95 3.86 7.07 -10.80
CA PRO A 95 3.47 8.47 -10.73
C PRO A 95 4.00 9.12 -9.45
N THR A 96 4.70 10.25 -9.60
CA THR A 96 5.19 11.07 -8.47
C THR A 96 4.07 11.94 -7.88
N VAL A 97 2.96 12.12 -8.61
CA VAL A 97 1.83 12.98 -8.22
C VAL A 97 0.52 12.26 -8.46
N VAL A 98 -0.37 12.29 -7.45
CA VAL A 98 -1.72 11.73 -7.52
C VAL A 98 -2.73 12.84 -7.26
N TYR A 99 -3.58 13.13 -8.24
CA TYR A 99 -4.56 14.22 -8.20
C TYR A 99 -5.89 13.78 -7.62
N TYR A 100 -6.53 14.68 -6.87
CA TYR A 100 -7.87 14.53 -6.29
C TYR A 100 -8.67 15.83 -6.48
N PRO A 101 -10.01 15.80 -6.36
CA PRO A 101 -10.83 17.01 -6.50
C PRO A 101 -10.49 18.13 -5.49
N HIS A 102 -9.92 17.78 -4.34
CA HIS A 102 -9.65 18.66 -3.20
C HIS A 102 -8.15 18.97 -3.01
N GLY A 103 -7.28 18.42 -3.84
CA GLY A 103 -5.84 18.58 -3.71
C GLY A 103 -5.06 17.51 -4.46
N ARG A 104 -3.79 17.34 -4.10
CA ARG A 104 -2.92 16.30 -4.67
C ARG A 104 -1.95 15.76 -3.64
N TYR A 105 -1.59 14.49 -3.77
CA TYR A 105 -0.44 13.93 -3.10
C TYR A 105 0.79 14.06 -3.99
N GLU A 106 1.87 14.61 -3.46
CA GLU A 106 3.18 14.68 -4.11
C GLU A 106 4.18 13.81 -3.35
N LEU A 107 4.89 12.92 -4.06
CA LEU A 107 5.97 12.13 -3.52
C LEU A 107 7.22 13.00 -3.41
N ARG A 108 7.73 13.18 -2.18
CA ARG A 108 8.93 13.96 -1.89
C ARG A 108 10.01 13.06 -1.31
N ALA A 109 11.26 13.45 -1.53
CA ALA A 109 12.42 12.84 -0.90
C ALA A 109 13.01 13.83 0.11
N ASN A 110 13.37 13.34 1.29
CA ASN A 110 14.17 14.09 2.28
C ASN A 110 15.64 13.65 2.27
N GLY A 111 16.11 13.07 1.17
CA GLY A 111 17.45 12.49 1.02
C GLY A 111 17.62 11.10 1.64
N ILE A 112 16.77 10.69 2.58
CA ILE A 112 16.85 9.38 3.27
C ILE A 112 15.66 8.50 2.92
N GLN A 113 14.48 9.09 2.76
CA GLN A 113 13.22 8.39 2.54
C GLN A 113 12.29 9.18 1.60
N TYR A 114 11.47 8.42 0.88
CA TYR A 114 10.34 8.96 0.12
C TYR A 114 9.08 9.00 0.99
N TYR A 115 8.36 10.12 0.97
CA TYR A 115 7.13 10.30 1.72
C TYR A 115 6.11 11.06 0.87
N TRP A 116 4.83 10.76 1.10
CA TRP A 116 3.71 11.41 0.43
C TRP A 116 3.27 12.65 1.20
N VAL A 117 3.19 13.79 0.51
CA VAL A 117 2.71 15.05 1.08
C VAL A 117 1.39 15.42 0.45
N TRP A 118 0.37 15.63 1.29
CA TRP A 118 -0.91 16.18 0.85
C TRP A 118 -0.81 17.70 0.65
N ILE A 119 -1.23 18.17 -0.52
CA ILE A 119 -1.30 19.59 -0.88
C ILE A 119 -2.74 19.95 -1.22
N PRO A 120 -3.43 20.73 -0.39
CA PRO A 120 -4.79 21.17 -0.67
C PRO A 120 -4.83 22.18 -1.82
N ASN A 121 -5.98 22.28 -2.49
CA ASN A 121 -6.20 23.30 -3.50
C ASN A 121 -6.16 24.71 -2.89
N PRO A 122 -5.68 25.72 -3.64
CA PRO A 122 -5.73 27.10 -3.19
C PRO A 122 -7.20 27.55 -2.96
N PRO A 123 -7.45 28.43 -1.98
CA PRO A 123 -8.78 28.98 -1.78
C PRO A 123 -9.24 29.76 -3.02
N PRO A 124 -10.56 29.83 -3.28
CA PRO A 124 -11.07 30.64 -4.38
C PRO A 124 -10.68 32.11 -4.19
N PRO A 125 -10.40 32.84 -5.28
CA PRO A 125 -10.09 34.26 -5.21
C PRO A 125 -11.25 35.04 -4.58
N PRO A 126 -10.98 36.13 -3.86
CA PRO A 126 -12.02 36.98 -3.29
C PRO A 126 -12.92 37.56 -4.41
N PRO A 127 -14.20 37.83 -4.11
CA PRO A 127 -15.10 38.47 -5.06
C PRO A 127 -14.52 39.81 -5.54
N ALA A 128 -14.63 40.09 -6.84
CA ALA A 128 -14.27 41.39 -7.38
C ALA A 128 -15.13 42.49 -6.75
N VAL A 129 -14.49 43.57 -6.29
CA VAL A 129 -15.21 44.75 -5.82
C VAL A 129 -15.87 45.41 -7.04
N PRO A 130 -17.18 45.73 -7.00
CA PRO A 130 -17.83 46.42 -8.10
C PRO A 130 -17.17 47.80 -8.34
N PRO A 131 -17.09 48.26 -9.60
CA PRO A 131 -16.53 49.56 -9.92
C PRO A 131 -17.33 50.68 -9.21
N PRO A 132 -16.67 51.78 -8.80
CA PRO A 132 -17.36 52.90 -8.17
C PRO A 132 -18.43 53.48 -9.12
N PRO A 133 -19.54 54.02 -8.57
CA PRO A 133 -20.57 54.67 -9.37
C PRO A 133 -19.95 55.79 -10.22
N ALA A 134 -20.35 55.86 -11.49
CA ALA A 134 -19.96 56.97 -12.36
C ALA A 134 -20.44 58.29 -11.75
N ALA A 135 -19.55 59.28 -11.69
CA ALA A 135 -19.91 60.62 -11.22
C ALA A 135 -21.00 61.22 -12.13
N PRO A 136 -21.97 61.95 -11.57
CA PRO A 136 -23.01 62.59 -12.36
C PRO A 136 -22.41 63.65 -13.30
N PRO A 137 -22.95 63.80 -14.53
CA PRO A 137 -22.52 64.86 -15.44
C PRO A 137 -22.84 66.24 -14.85
N SER A 138 -21.88 67.16 -14.99
CA SER A 138 -21.93 68.56 -14.60
C SER A 138 -22.78 69.43 -15.53
#